data_AF-A0A2G2Z6R3-F1
#
_entry.id   AF-A0A2G2Z6R3-F1
#
_cell.length_a   1.000
_cell.length_b   1.000
_cell.length_c   1.000
_cell.angle_alpha   90.00
_cell.angle_beta   90.00
_cell.angle_gamma   90.00
#
_symmetry.space_group_name_H-M   'P 1'
#
loop_
_entity.id
_entity.type
_entity.pdbx_description
1 polymer ?
#
loop_
_entity_poly.entity_id
_entity_poly.type
_entity_poly.pdbx_seq_one_letter_code
_entity_poly.pdbx_strand_id
1 'polypeptide(L)'
;MSSYPLVSSTSNLLNKDKCYKVSLVRRLNEDNFNSITDLALLGAGDLPIVQLWIRSCERVIDKGIKSLFHADRKICKTLSVLDVGYIPKITNAAIFTVTSVVKALTDLSIGFCDEVTDAAVQMLMDRPNHKSSQL
;
A
#
# COMPACT_ATOMS: atom_id res chain seq x y z
N MET A 1 37.97 -27.69 3.03
CA MET A 1 36.54 -27.48 3.33
C MET A 1 36.30 -25.99 3.52
N SER A 2 35.39 -25.44 2.71
CA SER A 2 34.43 -24.38 3.05
C SER A 2 34.22 -24.18 4.56
N SER A 3 33.99 -22.99 5.14
CA SER A 3 33.44 -21.78 4.55
C SER A 3 33.49 -20.62 5.56
N TYR A 4 33.88 -19.46 5.02
CA TYR A 4 33.48 -18.08 5.32
C TYR A 4 33.68 -17.45 6.73
N PRO A 5 34.49 -16.38 6.81
CA PRO A 5 34.54 -15.49 7.96
C PRO A 5 33.39 -14.46 7.91
N LEU A 6 32.93 -14.09 9.11
CA LEU A 6 32.08 -12.93 9.36
C LEU A 6 32.82 -11.67 8.89
N VAL A 7 32.38 -11.10 7.77
CA VAL A 7 32.75 -9.73 7.39
C VAL A 7 31.64 -8.80 7.87
N SER A 8 31.95 -8.05 8.93
CA SER A 8 31.27 -6.82 9.25
C SER A 8 31.50 -5.80 8.13
N SER A 9 30.43 -5.33 7.50
CA SER A 9 30.48 -4.15 6.65
C SER A 9 29.43 -3.15 7.12
N THR A 10 29.89 -2.14 7.84
CA THR A 10 29.17 -0.90 8.01
C THR A 10 29.27 -0.08 6.72
N SER A 11 28.17 0.64 6.43
CA SER A 11 28.03 1.79 5.55
C SER A 11 27.64 1.58 4.06
N ASN A 12 26.63 2.36 3.68
CA ASN A 12 26.23 2.80 2.34
C ASN A 12 25.44 1.81 1.47
N LEU A 13 24.13 2.10 1.35
CA LEU A 13 23.53 2.52 0.07
C LEU A 13 22.16 3.18 0.35
N LEU A 14 22.20 4.44 0.80
CA LEU A 14 21.27 5.43 0.27
C LEU A 14 21.54 5.54 -1.24
N ASN A 15 20.87 4.74 -2.06
CA ASN A 15 20.42 5.14 -3.40
C ASN A 15 19.69 4.00 -4.10
N LYS A 16 18.38 4.16 -4.26
CA LYS A 16 17.70 3.96 -5.54
C LYS A 16 16.48 4.88 -5.55
N ASP A 17 16.81 6.13 -5.90
CA ASP A 17 16.06 7.01 -6.78
C ASP A 17 14.70 7.58 -6.35
N LYS A 18 14.77 8.87 -5.99
CA LYS A 18 13.85 9.96 -6.35
C LYS A 18 12.34 9.66 -6.26
N CYS A 19 11.75 9.89 -5.09
CA CYS A 19 10.37 10.39 -5.05
C CYS A 19 10.35 11.71 -4.26
N TYR A 20 10.80 12.78 -4.92
CA TYR A 20 10.59 14.13 -4.45
C TYR A 20 9.12 14.52 -4.67
N LYS A 21 8.30 14.46 -3.61
CA LYS A 21 7.24 15.43 -3.29
C LYS A 21 6.43 14.95 -2.08
N VAL A 22 6.74 15.53 -0.92
CA VAL A 22 5.97 15.44 0.33
C VAL A 22 5.42 14.03 0.61
N SER A 23 6.33 13.06 0.66
CA SER A 23 5.98 11.69 0.98
C SER A 23 6.16 11.48 2.49
N LEU A 24 5.05 11.39 3.25
CA LEU A 24 5.11 10.74 4.56
C LEU A 24 5.30 9.23 4.30
N VAL A 25 6.53 8.83 3.95
CA VAL A 25 6.90 7.43 3.73
C VAL A 25 7.01 6.76 5.11
N ARG A 26 5.88 6.38 5.70
CA ARG A 26 5.92 5.51 6.87
C ARG A 26 6.14 4.09 6.35
N ARG A 27 7.40 3.65 6.25
CA ARG A 27 7.73 2.23 6.06
C ARG A 27 7.37 1.51 7.35
N LEU A 28 6.28 0.75 7.32
CA LEU A 28 5.80 0.00 8.46
C LEU A 28 6.44 -1.38 8.41
N ASN A 29 7.35 -1.66 9.34
CA ASN A 29 7.94 -3.00 9.52
C ASN A 29 7.01 -3.88 10.36
N GLU A 30 7.12 -5.20 10.17
CA GLU A 30 6.24 -6.24 10.71
C GLU A 30 6.12 -6.27 12.25
N ASP A 31 7.16 -5.87 12.98
CA ASP A 31 7.33 -6.22 14.40
C ASP A 31 6.43 -5.49 15.40
N ASN A 32 5.63 -4.49 15.00
CA ASN A 32 4.89 -3.67 15.96
C ASN A 32 3.46 -3.26 15.56
N PHE A 33 2.91 -3.80 14.46
CA PHE A 33 1.56 -3.45 14.01
C PHE A 33 0.50 -4.46 14.51
N ASN A 34 -0.40 -4.02 15.39
CA ASN A 34 -1.72 -4.63 15.52
C ASN A 34 -2.54 -4.20 14.32
N SER A 35 -2.27 -4.85 13.19
CA SER A 35 -2.52 -4.38 11.83
C SER A 35 -3.80 -3.58 11.59
N ILE A 36 -4.94 -3.96 12.18
CA ILE A 36 -6.22 -3.27 11.99
C ILE A 36 -6.27 -1.92 12.73
N THR A 37 -5.79 -1.88 13.98
CA THR A 37 -5.86 -0.70 14.86
C THR A 37 -4.96 0.40 14.34
N ASP A 38 -3.75 0.05 13.94
CA ASP A 38 -2.78 1.05 13.51
C ASP A 38 -3.09 1.62 12.11
N LEU A 39 -3.66 0.79 11.21
CA LEU A 39 -4.22 1.26 9.94
C LEU A 39 -5.45 2.15 10.15
N ALA A 40 -6.28 1.84 11.15
CA ALA A 40 -7.42 2.68 11.50
C ALA A 40 -6.97 4.05 12.02
N LEU A 41 -5.94 4.09 12.86
CA LEU A 41 -5.33 5.33 13.35
C LEU A 41 -4.69 6.15 12.22
N LEU A 42 -4.00 5.48 11.30
CA LEU A 42 -3.37 6.14 10.15
C LEU A 42 -4.39 6.88 9.29
N GLY A 43 -5.49 6.23 8.92
CA GLY A 43 -6.49 6.88 8.07
C GLY A 43 -7.44 7.81 8.84
N ALA A 44 -7.51 7.73 10.17
CA ALA A 44 -8.22 8.71 10.99
C ALA A 44 -7.46 10.04 11.12
N GLY A 45 -6.15 10.06 10.83
CA GLY A 45 -5.36 11.28 10.83
C GLY A 45 -5.79 12.27 9.74
N ASP A 46 -5.65 13.57 10.02
CA ASP A 46 -5.92 14.65 9.05
C ASP A 46 -4.70 14.96 8.15
N LEU A 47 -3.77 14.02 8.04
CA LEU A 47 -2.59 14.19 7.20
C LEU A 47 -2.94 13.95 5.73
N PRO A 48 -2.53 14.83 4.80
CA PRO A 48 -2.74 14.65 3.37
C PRO A 48 -1.73 13.63 2.84
N ILE A 49 -1.95 12.35 3.13
CA ILE A 49 -1.09 11.25 2.66
C ILE A 49 -1.33 11.08 1.16
N VAL A 50 -0.26 11.27 0.37
CA VAL A 50 -0.29 11.19 -1.10
C VAL A 50 0.21 9.84 -1.61
N GLN A 51 1.11 9.19 -0.87
CA GLN A 51 1.72 7.91 -1.23
C GLN A 51 1.82 7.03 0.00
N LEU A 52 1.44 5.76 -0.12
CA LEU A 52 1.45 4.80 0.99
C LEU A 52 1.94 3.43 0.50
N TRP A 53 2.89 2.85 1.24
CA TRP A 53 3.39 1.49 1.02
C TRP A 53 3.14 0.65 2.28
N ILE A 54 2.37 -0.41 2.13
CA ILE A 54 2.10 -1.43 3.13
C ILE A 54 2.55 -2.75 2.49
N ARG A 55 3.75 -3.23 2.79
CA ARG A 55 4.29 -4.44 2.15
C ARG A 55 4.72 -5.47 3.18
N SER A 56 4.69 -6.74 2.78
CA SER A 56 5.13 -7.87 3.61
C SER A 56 4.40 -7.95 4.96
N CYS A 57 3.19 -7.39 5.05
CA CYS A 57 2.47 -7.32 6.32
C CYS A 57 1.49 -8.50 6.46
N GLU A 58 1.96 -9.64 7.00
CA GLU A 58 1.15 -10.88 7.11
C GLU A 58 -0.10 -10.78 8.01
N ARG A 59 -0.15 -9.75 8.86
CA ARG A 59 -1.28 -9.46 9.76
C ARG A 59 -2.34 -8.55 9.12
N VAL A 60 -2.03 -7.94 7.96
CA VAL A 60 -2.99 -7.13 7.21
C VAL A 60 -3.95 -8.04 6.47
N ILE A 61 -5.24 -7.76 6.66
CA ILE A 61 -6.37 -8.42 6.03
C ILE A 61 -7.32 -7.36 5.48
N ASP A 62 -8.33 -7.77 4.71
CA ASP A 62 -9.33 -6.86 4.12
C ASP A 62 -9.96 -5.90 5.14
N LYS A 63 -10.22 -6.37 6.37
CA LYS A 63 -10.75 -5.53 7.45
C LYS A 63 -9.80 -4.37 7.82
N GLY A 64 -8.48 -4.57 7.75
CA GLY A 64 -7.48 -3.52 7.97
C GLY A 64 -7.45 -2.51 6.82
N ILE A 65 -7.58 -2.96 5.57
CA ILE A 65 -7.69 -2.06 4.41
C ILE A 65 -8.99 -1.23 4.50
N LYS A 66 -10.10 -1.87 4.87
CA LYS A 66 -11.37 -1.18 5.11
C LYS A 66 -11.32 -0.24 6.30
N SER A 67 -10.58 -0.58 7.36
CA SER A 67 -10.40 0.33 8.48
C SER A 67 -9.50 1.51 8.12
N LEU A 68 -8.60 1.39 7.14
CA LEU A 68 -7.78 2.49 6.62
C LEU A 68 -8.59 3.44 5.73
N PHE A 69 -9.38 2.89 4.81
CA PHE A 69 -10.09 3.63 3.78
C PHE A 69 -11.59 3.70 4.05
N HIS A 70 -12.05 4.88 4.46
CA HIS A 70 -13.46 5.21 4.67
C HIS A 70 -13.78 6.48 3.89
N ALA A 71 -14.97 6.62 3.32
CA ALA A 71 -15.31 7.69 2.36
C ALA A 71 -15.00 9.10 2.87
N ASP A 72 -15.19 9.34 4.18
CA ASP A 72 -15.00 10.66 4.80
C ASP A 72 -13.53 10.98 5.14
N ARG A 73 -12.62 10.00 5.04
CA ARG A 73 -11.22 10.20 5.43
C ARG A 73 -10.45 11.01 4.39
N LYS A 74 -9.59 11.91 4.88
CA LYS A 74 -8.76 12.77 4.03
C LYS A 74 -7.83 11.99 3.12
N ILE A 75 -7.27 10.88 3.59
CA ILE A 75 -6.43 9.98 2.79
C ILE A 75 -7.15 9.53 1.50
N CYS A 76 -8.47 9.30 1.52
CA CYS A 76 -9.22 8.88 0.33
C CYS A 76 -9.31 9.97 -0.74
N LYS A 77 -9.10 11.24 -0.37
CA LYS A 77 -9.10 12.40 -1.27
C LYS A 77 -7.70 12.76 -1.75
N THR A 78 -6.65 12.36 -1.03
CA THR A 78 -5.26 12.76 -1.32
C THR A 78 -4.37 11.65 -1.84
N LEU A 79 -4.68 10.39 -1.53
CA LEU A 79 -3.83 9.26 -1.87
C LEU A 79 -3.86 8.99 -3.39
N SER A 80 -2.68 9.09 -4.00
CA SER A 80 -2.42 8.86 -5.42
C SER A 80 -1.70 7.54 -5.68
N VAL A 81 -0.80 7.12 -4.78
CA VAL A 81 -0.02 5.89 -4.92
C VAL A 81 -0.28 4.98 -3.73
N LEU A 82 -0.69 3.73 -3.99
CA LEU A 82 -0.82 2.69 -2.98
C LEU A 82 -0.07 1.44 -3.42
N ASP A 83 0.77 0.91 -2.54
CA ASP A 83 1.38 -0.42 -2.71
C ASP A 83 0.98 -1.29 -1.54
N VAL A 84 0.26 -2.38 -1.82
CA VAL A 84 -0.15 -3.41 -0.86
C VAL A 84 0.43 -4.78 -1.22
N GLY A 85 1.55 -4.80 -1.95
CA GLY A 85 2.17 -6.05 -2.41
C GLY A 85 2.73 -6.92 -1.28
N TYR A 86 2.87 -8.22 -1.55
CA TYR A 86 3.35 -9.23 -0.59
C TYR A 86 2.45 -9.32 0.66
N ILE A 87 1.14 -9.18 0.51
CA ILE A 87 0.17 -9.38 1.59
C ILE A 87 -0.71 -10.57 1.23
N PRO A 88 -0.45 -11.78 1.77
CA PRO A 88 -1.11 -13.00 1.32
C PRO A 88 -2.60 -13.08 1.71
N LYS A 89 -3.06 -12.26 2.66
CA LYS A 89 -4.42 -12.33 3.22
C LYS A 89 -5.37 -11.21 2.76
N ILE A 90 -4.94 -10.37 1.82
CA ILE A 90 -5.87 -9.43 1.18
C ILE A 90 -6.47 -10.08 -0.07
N THR A 91 -7.74 -9.81 -0.29
CA THR A 91 -8.50 -10.37 -1.42
C THR A 91 -9.00 -9.26 -2.34
N ASN A 92 -9.73 -9.65 -3.38
CA ASN A 92 -10.47 -8.71 -4.23
C ASN A 92 -11.39 -7.75 -3.43
N ALA A 93 -11.84 -8.11 -2.23
CA ALA A 93 -12.65 -7.24 -1.39
C ALA A 93 -11.87 -6.03 -0.82
N ALA A 94 -10.58 -6.20 -0.50
CA ALA A 94 -9.71 -5.07 -0.17
C ALA A 94 -9.58 -4.12 -1.36
N ILE A 95 -9.37 -4.65 -2.56
CA ILE A 95 -9.19 -3.84 -3.76
C ILE A 95 -10.48 -3.10 -4.10
N PHE A 96 -11.63 -3.77 -4.03
CA PHE A 96 -12.94 -3.12 -4.15
C PHE A 96 -13.11 -1.95 -3.17
N THR A 97 -12.66 -2.12 -1.92
CA THR A 97 -12.73 -1.04 -0.94
C THR A 97 -11.87 0.15 -1.37
N VAL A 98 -10.64 -0.09 -1.81
CA VAL A 98 -9.74 0.96 -2.32
C VAL A 98 -10.35 1.67 -3.53
N THR A 99 -10.79 0.92 -4.55
CA THR A 99 -11.29 1.50 -5.81
C THR A 99 -12.60 2.26 -5.63
N SER A 100 -13.45 1.82 -4.70
CA SER A 100 -14.74 2.47 -4.44
C SER A 100 -14.58 3.82 -3.72
N VAL A 101 -13.62 3.98 -2.81
CA VAL A 101 -13.51 5.20 -1.97
C VAL A 101 -12.33 6.10 -2.29
N VAL A 102 -11.18 5.57 -2.72
CA VAL A 102 -9.97 6.39 -2.96
C VAL A 102 -10.07 7.01 -4.35
N LYS A 103 -10.39 8.31 -4.43
CA LYS A 103 -10.74 8.97 -5.69
C LYS A 103 -9.55 9.51 -6.48
N ALA A 104 -8.45 9.81 -5.80
CA ALA A 104 -7.24 10.37 -6.40
C ALA A 104 -6.20 9.30 -6.82
N LEU A 105 -6.48 8.01 -6.60
CA LEU A 105 -5.54 6.92 -6.88
C LEU A 105 -5.21 6.85 -8.37
N THR A 106 -3.92 6.98 -8.70
CA THR A 106 -3.31 6.86 -10.03
C THR A 106 -2.52 5.56 -10.16
N ASP A 107 -1.91 5.10 -9.07
CA ASP A 107 -1.02 3.94 -9.07
C ASP A 107 -1.41 2.97 -7.95
N LEU A 108 -1.64 1.71 -8.30
CA LEU A 108 -1.91 0.63 -7.36
C LEU A 108 -1.01 -0.57 -7.65
N SER A 109 -0.22 -0.98 -6.66
CA SER A 109 0.57 -2.21 -6.70
C SER A 109 -0.03 -3.26 -5.77
N ILE A 110 -0.29 -4.44 -6.32
CA ILE A 110 -0.89 -5.62 -5.66
C ILE A 110 -0.05 -6.89 -5.93
N GLY A 111 1.22 -6.73 -6.29
CA GLY A 111 2.08 -7.86 -6.65
C GLY A 111 2.24 -8.84 -5.49
N PHE A 112 2.28 -10.14 -5.80
CA PHE A 112 2.46 -11.21 -4.81
C PHE A 112 1.40 -11.21 -3.68
N CYS A 113 0.15 -10.92 -4.03
CA CYS A 113 -1.02 -11.12 -3.15
C CYS A 113 -1.81 -12.32 -3.67
N ASP A 114 -1.67 -13.47 -3.02
CA ASP A 114 -2.12 -14.77 -3.57
C ASP A 114 -3.63 -14.86 -3.79
N GLU A 115 -4.42 -14.12 -3.00
CA GLU A 115 -5.90 -14.13 -3.05
C GLU A 115 -6.49 -12.99 -3.90
N VAL A 116 -5.65 -12.19 -4.56
CA VAL A 116 -6.07 -11.14 -5.49
C VAL A 116 -6.00 -11.68 -6.91
N THR A 117 -7.12 -11.62 -7.63
CA THR A 117 -7.26 -12.20 -8.97
C THR A 117 -7.58 -11.14 -10.02
N ASP A 118 -7.69 -11.56 -11.28
CA ASP A 118 -8.05 -10.68 -12.40
C ASP A 118 -9.39 -9.93 -12.19
N ALA A 119 -10.26 -10.42 -11.32
CA ALA A 119 -11.47 -9.69 -10.93
C ALA A 119 -11.16 -8.33 -10.27
N ALA A 120 -10.08 -8.23 -9.48
CA ALA A 120 -9.63 -6.96 -8.93
C ALA A 120 -9.11 -6.00 -10.02
N VAL A 121 -8.49 -6.53 -11.08
CA VAL A 121 -8.07 -5.75 -12.24
C VAL A 121 -9.29 -5.18 -12.96
N GLN A 122 -10.34 -5.99 -13.16
CA GLN A 122 -11.58 -5.50 -13.76
C GLN A 122 -12.20 -4.36 -12.93
N MET A 123 -12.20 -4.46 -11.59
CA MET A 123 -12.69 -3.38 -10.72
C MET A 123 -11.90 -2.07 -10.86
N LEU A 124 -10.61 -2.14 -11.22
CA LEU A 124 -9.78 -0.96 -11.48
C LEU A 124 -10.13 -0.32 -12.83
N MET A 125 -10.40 -1.15 -13.84
CA MET A 125 -10.77 -0.71 -15.19
C MET A 125 -12.16 -0.07 -15.24
N ASP A 126 -13.09 -0.60 -14.44
CA ASP A 126 -14.48 -0.09 -14.36
C ASP A 126 -14.59 1.22 -13.56
N ARG A 127 -13.48 1.72 -13.01
CA ARG A 127 -13.47 2.91 -12.16
C ARG A 127 -13.71 4.16 -13.02
N PRO A 128 -14.72 5.00 -12.70
CA PRO A 128 -15.10 6.15 -13.53
C PRO A 128 -14.03 7.24 -13.69
N ASN A 129 -12.92 7.16 -12.94
CA ASN A 129 -11.79 8.09 -12.97
C ASN A 129 -10.51 7.51 -13.57
N HIS A 130 -10.52 6.28 -14.11
CA HIS A 130 -9.37 5.78 -14.87
C HIS A 130 -9.30 6.58 -16.18
N LYS A 131 -8.62 7.73 -16.16
CA LYS A 131 -8.20 8.40 -17.39
C LYS A 131 -7.27 7.43 -18.09
N SER A 132 -7.82 6.67 -19.03
CA SER A 132 -7.12 6.00 -20.12
C SER A 132 -6.34 7.06 -20.89
N SER A 133 -5.21 7.46 -20.31
CA SER A 133 -4.25 8.37 -20.89
C SER A 133 -3.33 7.49 -21.73
N GLN A 134 -3.74 7.31 -23.00
CA GLN A 134 -2.89 7.07 -24.17
C GLN A 134 -1.82 5.97 -24.05
N LEU A 135 -2.12 4.81 -24.64
CA LEU A 135 -1.47 4.30 -25.86
C LEU A 135 -2.27 3.12 -26.42
#